data_AF-A0A8E2H4Q6-F1
#
_entry.id   AF-A0A8E2H4Q6-F1
#
_cell.length_a   1.000
_cell.length_b   1.000
_cell.length_c   1.000
_cell.angle_alpha   90.00
_cell.angle_beta   90.00
_cell.angle_gamma   90.00
#
_symmetry.space_group_name_H-M   'P 1'
#
loop_
_entity.id
_entity.type
_entity.pdbx_description
1 polymer ?
#
loop_
_entity_poly.entity_id
_entity_poly.type
_entity_poly.pdbx_seq_one_letter_code
_entity_poly.pdbx_strand_id
1 'polypeptide(L)' 'MEKKADCERAIRKLATDWAREIGIRRGQADMPSFSTFCTWLGQKGYSHYLNFRTSTEPLYDAEQWFDEELGQAWRN' A
#
# COMPACT_ATOMS: atom_id res chain seq x y z
N MET A 1 -0.85 19.42 4.04
CA MET A 1 -1.73 18.39 4.60
C MET A 1 -2.33 17.64 3.43
N GLU A 2 -1.95 16.39 3.24
CA GLU A 2 -2.47 15.56 2.14
C GLU A 2 -3.85 15.01 2.51
N LYS A 3 -4.75 14.95 1.53
CA LYS A 3 -6.10 14.43 1.72
C LYS A 3 -6.06 12.91 1.62
N LYS A 4 -6.88 12.21 2.41
CA LYS A 4 -7.06 10.75 2.36
C LYS A 4 -7.19 10.21 0.92
N ALA A 5 -7.97 10.88 0.07
CA ALA A 5 -8.16 10.51 -1.33
C ALA A 5 -6.90 10.64 -2.21
N ASP A 6 -6.00 11.57 -1.88
CA ASP A 6 -4.72 11.72 -2.59
C ASP A 6 -3.75 10.60 -2.18
N CYS A 7 -3.66 10.34 -0.87
CA CYS A 7 -2.90 9.22 -0.31
C CYS A 7 -3.42 7.88 -0.85
N GLU A 8 -4.73 7.67 -0.94
CA GLU A 8 -5.33 6.47 -1.52
C GLU A 8 -4.84 6.24 -2.95
N ARG A 9 -4.96 7.25 -3.82
CA ARG A 9 -4.53 7.13 -5.21
C ARG A 9 -3.03 6.90 -5.32
N ALA A 10 -2.23 7.51 -4.46
CA ALA A 10 -0.80 7.30 -4.39
C ALA A 10 -0.46 5.86 -3.96
N ILE A 11 -1.02 5.38 -2.85
CA ILE A 11 -0.82 4.03 -2.31
C ILE A 11 -1.20 2.97 -3.34
N ARG A 12 -2.40 3.08 -3.96
CA ARG A 12 -2.86 2.14 -5.00
C ARG A 12 -1.92 2.08 -6.20
N LYS A 13 -1.42 3.24 -6.64
CA LYS A 13 -0.49 3.33 -7.76
C LYS A 13 0.89 2.77 -7.41
N LEU A 14 1.39 3.08 -6.22
CA LEU A 14 2.68 2.59 -5.70
C LEU A 14 2.63 1.08 -5.46
N ALA A 15 1.52 0.54 -4.95
CA ALA A 15 1.33 -0.90 -4.77
C ALA A 15 1.36 -1.64 -6.11
N THR A 16 0.71 -1.09 -7.13
CA THR A 16 0.73 -1.64 -8.50
C THR A 16 2.13 -1.56 -9.12
N ASP A 17 2.81 -0.44 -8.96
CA ASP A 17 4.17 -0.23 -9.47
C ASP A 17 5.17 -1.17 -8.80
N TRP A 18 5.10 -1.28 -7.47
CA TRP A 18 5.92 -2.19 -6.69
C TRP A 18 5.65 -3.64 -7.06
N ALA A 19 4.38 -4.08 -7.15
CA ALA A 19 4.03 -5.44 -7.58
C ALA A 19 4.61 -5.76 -8.97
N ARG A 20 4.62 -4.78 -9.88
CA ARG A 20 5.26 -4.92 -11.19
C ARG A 20 6.79 -4.98 -11.08
N GLU A 21 7.40 -4.17 -10.22
CA GLU A 21 8.85 -4.12 -9.99
C GLU A 21 9.39 -5.45 -9.44
N ILE A 22 8.69 -6.04 -8.46
CA ILE A 22 9.05 -7.34 -7.87
C ILE A 22 8.49 -8.54 -8.64
N GLY A 23 7.72 -8.30 -9.70
CA GLY A 23 7.17 -9.35 -10.57
C GLY A 23 6.04 -10.17 -9.96
N ILE A 24 5.36 -9.65 -8.93
CA ILE A 24 4.23 -10.32 -8.29
C ILE A 24 2.96 -10.10 -9.10
N ARG A 25 2.28 -11.21 -9.42
CA ARG A 25 0.95 -11.20 -10.04
C ARG A 25 -0.13 -11.34 -8.97
N ARG A 26 -1.23 -10.61 -9.16
CA ARG A 26 -2.46 -10.75 -8.35
C ARG A 26 -2.84 -12.24 -8.26
N GLY A 27 -3.06 -12.75 -7.04
CA GLY A 27 -3.42 -14.14 -6.76
C GLY A 27 -2.27 -15.14 -6.64
N GLN A 28 -0.99 -14.71 -6.60
CA GLN A 28 0.11 -15.62 -6.29
C GLN A 28 0.19 -15.95 -4.80
N ALA A 29 0.62 -17.17 -4.48
CA ALA A 29 0.85 -17.62 -3.10
C ALA A 29 1.91 -16.78 -2.36
N ASP A 30 2.89 -16.24 -3.09
CA ASP A 30 3.95 -15.38 -2.56
C ASP A 30 3.51 -13.92 -2.47
N MET A 31 2.30 -13.69 -1.98
CA MET A 31 1.72 -12.36 -1.91
C MET A 31 2.34 -11.57 -0.75
N PRO A 32 2.89 -10.39 -1.02
CA PRO A 32 3.80 -9.73 -0.10
C PRO A 32 3.01 -8.97 0.98
N SER A 33 3.57 -8.89 2.18
CA SER A 33 2.91 -8.24 3.31
C SER A 33 2.99 -6.72 3.22
N PHE A 34 2.00 -6.04 3.80
CA PHE A 34 1.98 -4.57 3.92
C PHE A 34 3.23 -4.01 4.59
N SER A 35 3.84 -4.73 5.53
CA SER A 35 5.12 -4.35 6.16
C SER A 35 6.29 -4.28 5.16
N THR A 36 6.34 -5.21 4.19
CA THR A 36 7.35 -5.19 3.12
C THR A 36 7.13 -4.02 2.18
N PHE A 37 5.87 -3.73 1.86
CA PHE A 37 5.50 -2.55 1.09
C PHE A 37 5.87 -1.25 1.82
N CYS A 38 5.60 -1.13 3.14
CA CYS A 38 6.03 0.00 3.96
C CYS A 38 7.56 0.19 3.94
N THR A 39 8.31 -0.90 3.99
CA THR A 39 9.77 -0.88 3.91
C THR A 39 10.23 -0.35 2.55
N TRP A 40 9.64 -0.84 1.46
CA TRP A 40 9.92 -0.36 0.11
C TRP A 40 9.57 1.12 -0.09
N LEU A 41 8.41 1.56 0.43
CA LEU A 41 8.02 2.97 0.43
C LEU A 41 9.03 3.83 1.19
N GLY A 42 9.50 3.36 2.35
CA GLY A 42 10.57 4.01 3.10
C GLY A 42 11.86 4.15 2.30
N GLN A 43 12.27 3.11 1.58
CA GLN A 43 13.46 3.15 0.71
C GLN A 43 13.32 4.12 -0.46
N LYS A 44 12.12 4.26 -1.03
CA LYS A 44 11.83 5.19 -2.14
C LYS A 44 11.56 6.63 -1.66
N GLY A 45 11.52 6.88 -0.35
CA GLY A 45 11.21 8.20 0.23
C GLY A 45 9.72 8.55 0.28
N TYR A 46 8.84 7.58 0.05
CA TYR A 46 7.39 7.72 0.06
C TYR A 46 6.74 7.45 1.43
N SER A 47 7.52 7.31 2.49
CA SER A 47 7.03 7.11 3.86
C SER A 47 6.10 8.23 4.37
N HIS A 48 6.16 9.42 3.77
CA HIS A 48 5.24 10.52 4.07
C HIS A 48 3.78 10.21 3.70
N TYR A 49 3.55 9.41 2.65
CA TYR A 49 2.21 8.96 2.26
C TYR A 49 1.57 7.97 3.25
N LEU A 50 2.35 7.41 4.19
CA LEU A 50 1.87 6.56 5.28
C LEU A 50 1.66 7.35 6.58
N ASN A 51 2.13 8.59 6.64
CA ASN A 51 2.10 9.46 7.81
C ASN A 51 1.15 10.65 7.61
N PHE A 52 0.00 10.37 7.00
CA PHE A 52 -1.06 11.35 6.83
C PHE A 52 -1.92 11.42 8.09
N ARG A 53 -2.31 12.64 8.47
CA ARG A 53 -3.02 12.92 9.72
C ARG A 53 -4.50 12.54 9.57
N THR A 54 -4.84 11.26 9.72
CA THR A 54 -6.23 10.81 9.91
C THR A 54 -6.51 10.59 11.39
N SER A 55 -7.75 10.88 11.80
CA SER A 55 -8.22 10.67 13.18
C SER A 55 -8.35 9.19 13.57
N THR A 56 -8.26 8.30 12.59
CA THR A 56 -8.33 6.85 12.73
C THR A 56 -7.23 6.27 11.83
N GLU A 57 -6.49 5.31 12.36
CA GLU A 57 -5.17 4.85 11.94
C GLU A 57 -4.87 4.87 10.42
N PRO A 58 -3.98 5.75 9.93
CA PRO A 58 -3.66 5.87 8.50
C PRO A 58 -3.06 4.60 7.89
N LEU A 59 -2.41 3.79 8.72
CA LEU A 59 -1.85 2.49 8.35
C LEU A 59 -2.94 1.46 8.03
N TYR A 60 -4.06 1.49 8.78
CA TYR A 60 -5.15 0.54 8.57
C TYR A 60 -5.86 0.78 7.23
N ASP A 61 -6.17 2.04 6.92
CA ASP A 61 -6.73 2.42 5.60
C ASP A 61 -5.76 2.07 4.45
N ALA A 62 -4.46 2.33 4.65
CA ALA A 62 -3.44 2.03 3.64
C ALA A 62 -3.26 0.53 3.40
N GLU A 63 -3.31 -0.29 4.46
CA GLU A 63 -3.31 -1.75 4.37
C GLU A 63 -4.54 -2.25 3.61
N GLN A 64 -5.72 -1.74 3.94
CA GLN A 64 -6.95 -2.10 3.24
C GLN A 64 -6.89 -1.79 1.74
N TRP A 65 -6.41 -0.60 1.35
CA TRP A 65 -6.27 -0.25 -0.06
C TRP A 65 -5.22 -1.09 -0.79
N PHE A 66 -4.15 -1.45 -0.09
CA PHE A 66 -3.10 -2.31 -0.62
C PHE A 66 -3.62 -3.72 -0.89
N ASP A 67 -4.34 -4.32 0.08
CA ASP A 67 -4.94 -5.64 -0.09
C ASP A 67 -6.04 -5.64 -1.17
N GLU A 68 -6.85 -4.58 -1.27
CA GLU A 68 -7.81 -4.43 -2.37
C GLU A 68 -7.11 -4.39 -3.75
N GLU A 69 -6.05 -3.61 -3.91
CA GLU A 69 -5.37 -3.50 -5.22
C GLU A 69 -4.53 -4.71 -5.58
N LEU A 70 -3.98 -5.43 -4.62
CA LEU A 70 -3.30 -6.69 -4.91
C LEU A 70 -4.30 -7.84 -5.11
N GLY A 71 -5.57 -7.64 -4.77
CA GLY A 71 -6.57 -8.72 -4.78
C GLY A 71 -6.35 -9.71 -3.64
N GLN A 72 -5.80 -9.23 -2.53
CA GLN A 72 -5.61 -9.92 -1.25
C GLN A 72 -6.73 -9.65 -0.25
N ALA A 73 -7.78 -8.92 -0.63
CA ALA A 73 -8.91 -8.64 0.26
C ALA A 73 -9.59 -9.89 0.87
N TRP A 74 -9.28 -11.10 0.38
CA TRP A 74 -9.70 -12.39 0.96
C TRP A 74 -8.87 -12.84 2.17
N ARG A 75 -7.72 -12.21 2.47
CA ARG A 75 -6.89 -12.47 3.66
C ARG A 75 -7.41 -11.77 4.93
N ASN A 76 -8.34 -10.83 4.78
CA ASN A 76 -8.87 -10.00 5.87
C ASN A 76 -10.24 -10.48 6.36
#